data_AF-A0A7C2P621-F1
#
_entry.id   AF-A0A7C2P621-F1
#
_cell.length_a   1.000
_cell.length_b   1.000
_cell.length_c   1.000
_cell.angle_alpha   90.00
_cell.angle_beta   90.00
_cell.angle_gamma   90.00
#
_symmetry.space_group_name_H-M   'P 1'
#
loop_
_entity.id
_entity.type
_entity.pdbx_description
1 polymer ?
#
loop_
_entity_poly.entity_id
_entity_poly.type
_entity_poly.pdbx_seq_one_letter_code
_entity_poly.pdbx_strand_id
1 'polypeptide(L)'
;AQPACPRFLATKLLRMFVTPQPSDELIQHVAALYRRNDLTTGPVLRALCRSAEFFAREHRRSIIKSPLDFVLGTLRPLADEIRWPAVVDVLAKLGQDVFEPPSVKGWDGGRQWIHSTAWVQRWNCLTTLLHRSDLATLRAGGVLEAVDPVAAWELLFLGGQISADGHAAVARQWSNTSGSSRERRLRTLHSLLSLPEYQLM
;
A
#
# COMPACT_ATOMS: atom_id res chain seq x y z
N ALA A 1 -33.18 -14.73 -1.62
CA ALA A 1 -31.75 -14.36 -1.54
C ALA A 1 -30.89 -15.56 -1.96
N GLN A 2 -29.81 -15.34 -2.71
CA GLN A 2 -28.95 -16.43 -3.21
C GLN A 2 -27.94 -16.86 -2.10
N PRO A 3 -27.86 -18.14 -1.70
CA PRO A 3 -27.05 -18.57 -0.55
C PRO A 3 -25.53 -18.36 -0.66
N ALA A 4 -24.99 -18.29 -1.88
CA ALA A 4 -23.55 -18.07 -2.09
C ALA A 4 -23.14 -16.59 -1.97
N CYS A 5 -24.07 -15.65 -2.08
CA CYS A 5 -23.79 -14.21 -2.07
C CYS A 5 -23.00 -13.75 -0.82
N PRO A 6 -23.38 -14.10 0.42
CA PRO A 6 -22.60 -13.74 1.61
C PRO A 6 -21.16 -14.27 1.58
N ARG A 7 -20.97 -15.51 1.11
CA ARG A 7 -19.63 -16.14 1.01
C ARG A 7 -18.79 -15.46 -0.07
N PHE A 8 -19.41 -15.11 -1.20
CA PHE A 8 -18.75 -14.37 -2.28
C PHE A 8 -18.26 -12.99 -1.81
N LEU A 9 -19.13 -12.21 -1.14
CA LEU A 9 -18.76 -10.90 -0.60
C LEU A 9 -17.69 -11.00 0.49
N ALA A 10 -17.84 -11.97 1.42
CA ALA A 10 -16.85 -12.25 2.45
C ALA A 10 -15.47 -12.56 1.84
N THR A 11 -15.42 -13.42 0.83
CA THR A 11 -14.18 -13.79 0.14
C THR A 11 -13.51 -12.56 -0.50
N LYS A 12 -14.31 -11.68 -1.13
CA LYS A 12 -13.78 -10.45 -1.73
C LYS A 12 -13.19 -9.51 -0.67
N LEU A 13 -13.89 -9.28 0.45
CA LEU A 13 -13.38 -8.41 1.52
C LEU A 13 -12.11 -8.96 2.15
N LEU A 14 -12.08 -10.26 2.43
CA LEU A 14 -10.91 -10.90 3.04
C LEU A 14 -9.68 -10.83 2.14
N ARG A 15 -9.86 -11.07 0.83
CA ARG A 15 -8.77 -10.94 -0.16
C ARG A 15 -8.28 -9.49 -0.34
N MET A 16 -9.14 -8.52 -0.10
CA MET A 16 -8.79 -7.10 -0.22
C MET A 16 -8.05 -6.57 1.01
N PHE A 17 -8.43 -7.01 2.22
CA PHE A 17 -8.01 -6.35 3.45
C PHE A 17 -7.25 -7.23 4.45
N VAL A 18 -7.27 -8.55 4.31
CA VAL A 18 -6.71 -9.46 5.32
C VAL A 18 -5.66 -10.38 4.73
N THR A 19 -6.03 -11.25 3.79
CA THR A 19 -5.12 -12.26 3.26
C THR A 19 -5.50 -12.66 1.84
N PRO A 20 -4.53 -12.89 0.94
CA PRO A 20 -4.81 -13.37 -0.41
C PRO A 20 -5.47 -14.76 -0.44
N GLN A 21 -5.28 -15.57 0.62
CA GLN A 21 -5.75 -16.95 0.72
C GLN A 21 -6.53 -17.16 2.03
N PRO A 22 -7.75 -16.63 2.15
CA PRO A 22 -8.56 -16.83 3.35
C PRO A 22 -9.03 -18.28 3.48
N SER A 23 -9.04 -18.80 4.71
CA SER A 23 -9.58 -20.14 5.00
C SER A 23 -11.10 -20.18 4.89
N ASP A 24 -11.68 -21.37 4.74
CA ASP A 24 -13.14 -21.51 4.64
C ASP A 24 -13.85 -21.07 5.94
N GLU A 25 -13.22 -21.31 7.09
CA GLU A 25 -13.73 -20.91 8.41
C GLU A 25 -13.83 -19.38 8.50
N LEU A 26 -12.79 -18.66 8.06
CA LEU A 26 -12.77 -17.20 8.05
C LEU A 26 -13.80 -16.64 7.08
N ILE A 27 -13.92 -17.23 5.88
CA ILE A 27 -14.97 -16.88 4.91
C ILE A 27 -16.35 -17.07 5.53
N GLN A 28 -16.57 -18.20 6.20
CA GLN A 28 -17.86 -18.52 6.82
C GLN A 28 -18.19 -17.57 7.97
N HIS A 29 -17.20 -17.17 8.76
CA HIS A 29 -17.36 -16.18 9.83
C HIS A 29 -17.82 -14.82 9.28
N VAL A 30 -17.12 -14.29 8.26
CA VAL A 30 -17.48 -13.02 7.63
C VAL A 30 -18.79 -13.11 6.85
N ALA A 31 -19.09 -14.26 6.23
CA ALA A 31 -20.37 -14.50 5.58
C ALA A 31 -21.54 -14.52 6.57
N ALA A 32 -21.32 -14.97 7.81
CA ALA A 32 -22.31 -14.89 8.87
C ALA A 32 -22.55 -13.44 9.32
N LEU A 33 -21.52 -12.59 9.33
CA LEU A 33 -21.68 -11.15 9.57
C LEU A 33 -22.55 -10.50 8.48
N TYR A 34 -22.31 -10.82 7.21
CA TYR A 34 -23.14 -10.34 6.11
C TYR A 34 -24.61 -10.78 6.25
N ARG A 35 -24.86 -12.03 6.65
CA ARG A 35 -26.22 -12.55 6.89
C ARG A 35 -26.93 -11.82 8.04
N ARG A 36 -26.21 -11.48 9.11
CA ARG A 36 -26.77 -10.76 10.26
C ARG A 36 -27.01 -9.26 10.01
N ASN A 37 -26.42 -8.70 8.96
CA ASN A 37 -26.49 -7.26 8.65
C ASN A 37 -27.19 -7.00 7.30
N ASP A 38 -28.08 -7.90 6.86
CA ASP A 38 -28.85 -7.76 5.62
C ASP A 38 -28.00 -7.40 4.39
N LEU A 39 -26.83 -8.04 4.27
CA LEU A 39 -25.83 -7.81 3.22
C LEU A 39 -25.21 -6.39 3.20
N THR A 40 -25.37 -5.61 4.26
CA THR A 40 -24.77 -4.27 4.36
C THR A 40 -23.26 -4.36 4.62
N THR A 41 -22.45 -3.81 3.71
CA THR A 41 -20.98 -3.88 3.79
C THR A 41 -20.37 -3.06 4.92
N GLY A 42 -20.94 -1.88 5.25
CA GLY A 42 -20.36 -0.97 6.26
C GLY A 42 -20.15 -1.60 7.64
N PRO A 43 -21.16 -2.24 8.24
CA PRO A 43 -21.02 -2.96 9.51
C PRO A 43 -20.00 -4.12 9.45
N VAL A 44 -19.97 -4.86 8.33
CA VAL A 44 -19.04 -5.99 8.15
C VAL A 44 -17.60 -5.51 8.07
N LEU A 45 -17.33 -4.45 7.31
CA LEU A 45 -16.00 -3.81 7.26
C LEU A 45 -15.58 -3.30 8.64
N ARG A 46 -16.48 -2.65 9.39
CA ARG A 46 -16.19 -2.17 10.74
C ARG A 46 -15.83 -3.32 11.68
N ALA A 47 -16.53 -4.44 11.61
CA ALA A 47 -16.21 -5.63 12.40
C ALA A 47 -14.86 -6.23 11.98
N LEU A 48 -14.62 -6.35 10.67
CA LEU A 48 -13.39 -6.90 10.11
C LEU A 48 -12.16 -6.08 10.51
N CYS A 49 -12.17 -4.77 10.31
CA CYS A 49 -11.04 -3.89 10.66
C CYS A 49 -10.78 -3.77 12.17
N ARG A 50 -11.62 -4.38 13.01
CA ARG A 50 -11.48 -4.46 14.47
C ARG A 50 -11.21 -5.88 14.97
N SER A 51 -11.15 -6.86 14.07
CA SER A 51 -10.98 -8.27 14.43
C SER A 51 -9.50 -8.58 14.68
N ALA A 52 -9.24 -9.66 15.44
CA ALA A 52 -7.87 -10.09 15.70
C ALA A 52 -7.19 -10.57 14.41
N GLU A 53 -7.95 -11.17 13.50
CA GLU A 53 -7.48 -11.65 12.20
C GLU A 53 -6.92 -10.51 11.35
N PHE A 54 -7.55 -9.34 11.34
CA PHE A 54 -7.03 -8.18 10.60
C PHE A 54 -5.64 -7.74 11.07
N PHE A 55 -5.33 -7.90 12.36
CA PHE A 55 -4.03 -7.54 12.94
C PHE A 55 -3.07 -8.72 13.11
N ALA A 56 -3.46 -9.91 12.68
CA ALA A 56 -2.66 -11.12 12.82
C ALA A 56 -1.34 -10.99 12.06
N ARG A 57 -0.25 -11.49 12.67
CA ARG A 57 1.11 -11.30 12.14
C ARG A 57 1.29 -11.99 10.77
N GLU A 58 0.62 -13.11 10.57
CA GLU A 58 0.60 -13.87 9.31
C GLU A 58 -0.15 -13.17 8.17
N HIS A 59 -1.01 -12.19 8.49
CA HIS A 59 -1.83 -11.45 7.52
C HIS A 59 -1.23 -10.09 7.19
N ARG A 60 -0.44 -9.54 8.10
CA ARG A 60 0.33 -8.32 7.90
C ARG A 60 1.34 -8.47 6.76
N ARG A 61 1.36 -7.52 5.82
CA ARG A 61 2.25 -7.55 4.64
C ARG A 61 2.05 -8.82 3.80
N SER A 62 0.83 -9.34 3.72
CA SER A 62 0.52 -10.53 2.92
C SER A 62 -0.09 -10.18 1.55
N ILE A 63 -0.58 -8.95 1.38
CA ILE A 63 -1.24 -8.50 0.15
C ILE A 63 -0.29 -7.63 -0.65
N ILE A 64 -0.14 -7.90 -1.95
CA ILE A 64 0.65 -7.05 -2.85
C ILE A 64 -0.13 -5.77 -3.15
N LYS A 65 0.47 -4.63 -2.84
CA LYS A 65 -0.09 -3.29 -3.10
C LYS A 65 -0.40 -3.12 -4.59
N SER A 66 -1.63 -2.73 -4.90
CA SER A 66 -1.99 -2.23 -6.23
C SER A 66 -1.19 -0.96 -6.56
N PRO A 67 -1.11 -0.56 -7.84
CA PRO A 67 -0.56 0.75 -8.20
C PRO A 67 -1.17 1.91 -7.40
N LEU A 68 -2.48 1.88 -7.17
CA LEU A 68 -3.17 2.89 -6.36
C LEU A 68 -2.68 2.91 -4.90
N ASP A 69 -2.60 1.74 -4.26
CA ASP A 69 -2.12 1.63 -2.87
C ASP A 69 -0.65 2.07 -2.75
N PHE A 70 0.15 1.76 -3.76
CA PHE A 70 1.57 2.12 -3.81
C PHE A 70 1.78 3.63 -3.95
N VAL A 71 1.08 4.27 -4.89
CA VAL A 71 1.20 5.71 -5.13
C VAL A 71 0.61 6.49 -3.96
N LEU A 72 -0.60 6.16 -3.51
CA LEU A 72 -1.25 6.87 -2.40
C LEU A 72 -0.57 6.60 -1.06
N GLY A 73 -0.08 5.37 -0.82
CA GLY A 73 0.73 5.06 0.36
C GLY A 73 2.01 5.89 0.42
N THR A 74 2.55 6.26 -0.74
CA THR A 74 3.74 7.11 -0.86
C THR A 74 3.39 8.59 -0.65
N LEU A 75 2.37 9.09 -1.34
CA LEU A 75 2.04 10.52 -1.33
C LEU A 75 1.35 10.97 -0.05
N ARG A 76 0.44 10.18 0.53
CA ARG A 76 -0.39 10.59 1.67
C ARG A 76 0.41 11.09 2.90
N PRO A 77 1.54 10.46 3.27
CA PRO A 77 2.37 10.95 4.37
C PRO A 77 3.24 12.15 3.98
N LEU A 78 3.53 12.33 2.69
CA LEU A 78 4.52 13.27 2.18
C LEU A 78 3.94 14.56 1.59
N ALA A 79 2.69 14.55 1.16
CA ALA A 79 2.10 15.63 0.37
C ALA A 79 1.06 16.43 1.17
N ASP A 80 1.10 17.76 1.05
CA ASP A 80 0.03 18.65 1.50
C ASP A 80 -1.13 18.63 0.51
N GLU A 81 -0.80 18.57 -0.77
CA GLU A 81 -1.76 18.56 -1.87
C GLU A 81 -1.36 17.53 -2.92
N ILE A 82 -2.35 16.78 -3.41
CA ILE A 82 -2.19 15.79 -4.49
C ILE A 82 -2.90 16.32 -5.74
N ARG A 83 -2.18 16.39 -6.87
CA ARG A 83 -2.72 16.85 -8.15
C ARG A 83 -3.22 15.66 -8.95
N TRP A 84 -4.50 15.34 -8.79
CA TRP A 84 -5.12 14.11 -9.29
C TRP A 84 -4.92 13.81 -10.78
N PRO A 85 -5.05 14.75 -11.73
CA PRO A 85 -4.88 14.42 -13.15
C PRO A 85 -3.52 13.80 -13.47
N ALA A 86 -2.45 14.40 -12.97
CA ALA A 86 -1.10 13.88 -13.19
C ALA A 86 -0.85 12.55 -12.45
N VAL A 87 -1.50 12.35 -11.29
CA VAL A 87 -1.43 11.08 -10.55
C VAL A 87 -2.16 9.97 -11.30
N VAL A 88 -3.31 10.23 -11.92
CA VAL A 88 -4.03 9.27 -12.74
C VAL A 88 -3.18 8.79 -13.91
N ASP A 89 -2.45 9.69 -14.60
CA ASP A 89 -1.52 9.31 -15.67
C ASP A 89 -0.40 8.37 -15.18
N VAL A 90 0.08 8.58 -13.95
CA VAL A 90 1.09 7.70 -13.33
C VAL A 90 0.50 6.33 -13.02
N LEU A 91 -0.74 6.29 -12.51
CA LEU A 91 -1.43 5.03 -12.21
C LEU A 91 -1.72 4.21 -13.47
N ALA A 92 -2.15 4.87 -14.55
CA ALA A 92 -2.35 4.23 -15.85
C ALA A 92 -1.04 3.61 -16.39
N LYS A 93 0.09 4.30 -16.26
CA LYS A 93 1.42 3.77 -16.65
C LYS A 93 1.87 2.57 -15.82
N LEU A 94 1.38 2.45 -14.59
CA LEU A 94 1.61 1.30 -13.71
C LEU A 94 0.60 0.16 -13.92
N GLY A 95 -0.34 0.32 -14.86
CA GLY A 95 -1.32 -0.72 -15.24
C GLY A 95 -2.67 -0.64 -14.52
N GLN A 96 -2.94 0.43 -13.77
CA GLN A 96 -4.24 0.64 -13.11
C GLN A 96 -4.82 2.01 -13.48
N ASP A 97 -5.45 2.08 -14.65
CA ASP A 97 -6.14 3.28 -15.11
C ASP A 97 -7.47 3.46 -14.34
N VAL A 98 -7.53 4.43 -13.43
CA VAL A 98 -8.64 4.55 -12.48
C VAL A 98 -9.93 4.88 -13.24
N PHE A 99 -11.01 4.18 -12.90
CA PHE A 99 -12.31 4.20 -13.59
C PHE A 99 -12.36 3.47 -14.94
N GLU A 100 -11.25 2.90 -15.42
CA GLU A 100 -11.19 2.10 -16.64
C GLU A 100 -10.68 0.66 -16.35
N PRO A 101 -11.45 -0.15 -15.60
CA PRO A 101 -11.05 -1.53 -15.33
C PRO A 101 -11.17 -2.41 -16.59
N PRO A 102 -10.34 -3.45 -16.73
CA PRO A 102 -10.35 -4.33 -17.89
C PRO A 102 -11.65 -5.13 -18.07
N SER A 103 -12.51 -5.18 -17.03
CA SER A 103 -13.81 -5.83 -17.07
C SER A 103 -14.66 -5.44 -15.86
N VAL A 104 -15.95 -5.83 -15.85
CA VAL A 104 -16.89 -5.62 -14.74
C VAL A 104 -16.45 -6.24 -13.40
N LYS A 105 -15.51 -7.21 -13.41
CA LYS A 105 -14.94 -7.77 -12.17
C LYS A 105 -13.88 -6.85 -11.53
N GLY A 106 -13.39 -5.84 -12.25
CA GLY A 106 -12.28 -4.98 -11.84
C GLY A 106 -10.93 -5.52 -12.32
N TRP A 107 -9.87 -5.15 -11.60
CA TRP A 107 -8.51 -5.65 -11.84
C TRP A 107 -8.23 -6.95 -11.08
N ASP A 108 -7.45 -7.81 -11.70
CA ASP A 108 -6.89 -8.98 -11.03
C ASP A 108 -5.77 -8.52 -10.08
N GLY A 109 -5.90 -8.83 -8.80
CA GLY A 109 -4.93 -8.43 -7.78
C GLY A 109 -3.68 -9.32 -7.70
N GLY A 110 -2.90 -9.16 -6.62
CA GLY A 110 -1.80 -10.05 -6.29
C GLY A 110 -0.61 -9.93 -7.24
N ARG A 111 -0.12 -11.05 -7.77
CA ARG A 111 1.12 -11.11 -8.58
C ARG A 111 1.03 -10.36 -9.92
N GLN A 112 -0.17 -10.03 -10.38
CA GLN A 112 -0.34 -9.15 -11.55
C GLN A 112 0.26 -7.75 -11.31
N TRP A 113 0.35 -7.31 -10.05
CA TRP A 113 0.93 -6.01 -9.70
C TRP A 113 2.45 -6.01 -9.54
N ILE A 114 3.09 -7.18 -9.56
CA ILE A 114 4.53 -7.29 -9.35
C ILE A 114 5.16 -8.40 -10.19
N HIS A 115 5.90 -7.96 -11.20
CA HIS A 115 6.74 -8.77 -12.09
C HIS A 115 7.95 -7.90 -12.49
N SER A 116 8.94 -8.46 -13.18
CA SER A 116 10.20 -7.76 -13.47
C SER A 116 10.01 -6.37 -14.10
N THR A 117 9.10 -6.25 -15.07
CA THR A 117 8.76 -4.96 -15.69
C THR A 117 8.07 -4.00 -14.73
N ALA A 118 7.04 -4.46 -14.00
CA ALA A 118 6.32 -3.63 -13.03
C ALA A 118 7.22 -3.16 -11.89
N TRP A 119 8.21 -3.95 -11.49
CA TRP A 119 9.20 -3.55 -10.50
C TRP A 119 9.99 -2.31 -10.93
N VAL A 120 10.53 -2.33 -12.16
CA VAL A 120 11.27 -1.19 -12.72
C VAL A 120 10.36 0.03 -12.87
N GLN A 121 9.10 -0.16 -13.29
CA GLN A 121 8.12 0.93 -13.38
C GLN A 121 7.83 1.56 -12.02
N ARG A 122 7.67 0.76 -10.96
CA ARG A 122 7.46 1.23 -9.58
C ARG A 122 8.68 1.99 -9.06
N TRP A 123 9.89 1.49 -9.32
CA TRP A 123 11.13 2.19 -8.98
C TRP A 123 11.21 3.58 -9.63
N ASN A 124 10.92 3.65 -10.93
CA ASN A 124 10.89 4.92 -11.68
C ASN A 124 9.75 5.84 -11.23
N CYS A 125 8.61 5.26 -10.86
CA CYS A 125 7.49 5.99 -10.28
C CYS A 125 7.91 6.69 -8.99
N LEU A 126 8.64 6.04 -8.08
CA LEU A 126 9.14 6.68 -6.86
C LEU A 126 10.03 7.88 -7.16
N THR A 127 10.93 7.77 -8.14
CA THR A 127 11.74 8.92 -8.58
C THR A 127 10.84 10.07 -9.02
N THR A 128 9.80 9.75 -9.79
CA THR A 128 8.82 10.72 -10.29
C THR A 128 8.07 11.37 -9.11
N LEU A 129 7.49 10.59 -8.20
CA LEU A 129 6.71 11.08 -7.05
C LEU A 129 7.52 11.95 -6.08
N LEU A 130 8.80 11.62 -5.87
CA LEU A 130 9.65 12.31 -4.90
C LEU A 130 10.29 13.60 -5.42
N HIS A 131 10.40 13.77 -6.74
CA HIS A 131 11.12 14.90 -7.35
C HIS A 131 10.22 15.84 -8.16
N ARG A 132 9.05 15.40 -8.61
CA ARG A 132 8.14 16.23 -9.42
C ARG A 132 7.08 16.91 -8.57
N SER A 133 7.15 18.24 -8.52
CA SER A 133 6.17 19.09 -7.80
C SER A 133 4.82 19.21 -8.50
N ASP A 134 4.71 18.83 -9.77
CA ASP A 134 3.45 18.85 -10.52
C ASP A 134 2.54 17.65 -10.22
N LEU A 135 3.03 16.63 -9.50
CA LEU A 135 2.24 15.52 -8.98
C LEU A 135 1.69 15.80 -7.58
N ALA A 136 2.53 16.40 -6.74
CA ALA A 136 2.18 16.73 -5.37
C ALA A 136 3.08 17.84 -4.83
N THR A 137 2.52 18.68 -3.97
CA THR A 137 3.31 19.61 -3.16
C THR A 137 3.75 18.87 -1.90
N LEU A 138 5.04 18.53 -1.80
CA LEU A 138 5.59 17.86 -0.63
C LEU A 138 5.58 18.80 0.59
N ARG A 139 5.17 18.29 1.75
CA ARG A 139 5.09 19.06 2.99
C ARG A 139 6.44 19.66 3.34
N ALA A 140 6.45 20.96 3.62
CA ALA A 140 7.57 21.60 4.32
C ALA A 140 7.44 21.28 5.81
N GLY A 141 8.52 20.86 6.48
CA GLY A 141 8.42 20.28 7.82
C GLY A 141 7.85 18.86 7.86
N GLY A 142 7.99 18.20 9.02
CA GLY A 142 7.42 16.87 9.26
C GLY A 142 8.33 15.72 8.79
N VAL A 143 7.80 14.84 7.92
CA VAL A 143 8.46 13.58 7.51
C VAL A 143 9.88 13.84 6.97
N LEU A 144 10.03 14.84 6.12
CA LEU A 144 11.30 15.21 5.52
C LEU A 144 12.24 15.98 6.47
N GLU A 145 11.83 16.29 7.69
CA GLU A 145 12.67 17.01 8.66
C GLU A 145 12.90 16.23 9.96
N ALA A 146 12.45 14.97 10.02
CA ALA A 146 12.65 14.08 11.16
C ALA A 146 14.12 14.01 11.61
N VAL A 147 14.33 14.00 12.92
CA VAL A 147 15.66 13.94 13.59
C VAL A 147 16.31 12.57 13.37
N ASP A 148 15.55 11.49 13.59
CA ASP A 148 15.89 10.14 13.14
C ASP A 148 14.94 9.74 11.99
N PRO A 149 15.33 10.01 10.73
CA PRO A 149 14.45 9.76 9.60
C PRO A 149 14.20 8.27 9.38
N VAL A 150 15.17 7.38 9.67
CA VAL A 150 15.04 5.96 9.33
C VAL A 150 13.95 5.32 10.19
N ALA A 151 14.06 5.42 11.51
CA ALA A 151 13.06 4.84 12.42
C ALA A 151 11.68 5.49 12.23
N ALA A 152 11.63 6.82 12.05
CA ALA A 152 10.37 7.53 11.82
C ALA A 152 9.67 7.09 10.54
N TRP A 153 10.42 6.89 9.45
CA TRP A 153 9.85 6.48 8.17
C TRP A 153 9.45 5.00 8.15
N GLU A 154 10.21 4.14 8.81
CA GLU A 154 9.79 2.74 9.01
C GLU A 154 8.46 2.67 9.74
N LEU A 155 8.28 3.46 10.80
CA LEU A 155 7.01 3.54 11.49
C LEU A 155 5.90 4.07 10.57
N LEU A 156 6.17 5.14 9.85
CA LEU A 156 5.17 5.85 9.06
C LEU A 156 4.70 5.08 7.82
N PHE A 157 5.62 4.51 7.05
CA PHE A 157 5.33 3.85 5.77
C PHE A 157 5.09 2.35 5.90
N LEU A 158 5.67 1.71 6.92
CA LEU A 158 5.67 0.26 7.07
C LEU A 158 4.96 -0.18 8.37
N GLY A 159 4.54 0.76 9.21
CA GLY A 159 3.97 0.49 10.53
C GLY A 159 4.99 -0.03 11.53
N GLY A 160 6.29 0.21 11.29
CA GLY A 160 7.41 -0.22 12.11
C GLY A 160 8.04 -1.53 11.62
N GLN A 161 8.53 -2.34 12.57
CA GLN A 161 9.18 -3.66 12.43
C GLN A 161 9.38 -4.14 10.98
N ILE A 162 10.48 -3.74 10.36
CA ILE A 162 10.98 -4.35 9.12
C ILE A 162 12.04 -5.39 9.45
N SER A 163 12.50 -6.13 8.43
CA SER A 163 13.62 -7.05 8.60
C SER A 163 14.87 -6.29 9.07
N ALA A 164 15.72 -6.95 9.88
CA ALA A 164 17.00 -6.38 10.30
C ALA A 164 17.87 -6.00 9.09
N ASP A 165 17.81 -6.80 8.02
CA ASP A 165 18.52 -6.53 6.76
C ASP A 165 17.97 -5.28 6.05
N GLY A 166 16.65 -5.12 5.99
CA GLY A 166 16.00 -3.93 5.44
C GLY A 166 16.38 -2.66 6.21
N HIS A 167 16.35 -2.72 7.54
CA HIS A 167 16.78 -1.62 8.40
C HIS A 167 18.25 -1.26 8.16
N ALA A 168 19.13 -2.25 8.18
CA ALA A 168 20.56 -2.04 7.93
C ALA A 168 20.83 -1.49 6.51
N ALA A 169 20.06 -1.91 5.50
CA ALA A 169 20.17 -1.37 4.15
C ALA A 169 19.83 0.14 4.09
N VAL A 170 18.71 0.55 4.70
CA VAL A 170 18.29 1.96 4.72
C VAL A 170 19.22 2.81 5.59
N ALA A 171 19.66 2.31 6.74
CA ALA A 171 20.61 3.01 7.61
C ALA A 171 21.98 3.22 6.95
N ARG A 172 22.47 2.22 6.19
CA ARG A 172 23.68 2.36 5.38
C ARG A 172 23.50 3.40 4.28
N GLN A 173 22.35 3.39 3.59
CA GLN A 173 22.05 4.40 2.58
C GLN A 173 22.06 5.82 3.16
N TRP A 174 21.43 6.02 4.33
CA TRP A 174 21.43 7.29 5.04
C TRP A 174 22.85 7.78 5.36
N SER A 175 23.69 6.88 5.88
CA SER A 175 25.06 7.20 6.32
C SER A 175 26.00 7.49 5.13
N ASN A 176 25.85 6.77 4.02
CA ASN A 176 26.74 6.86 2.86
C ASN A 176 26.34 7.98 1.88
N THR A 177 25.13 8.51 1.97
CA THR A 177 24.66 9.49 1.00
C THR A 177 25.20 10.89 1.34
N SER A 178 26.07 11.39 0.46
CA SER A 178 26.56 12.77 0.47
C SER A 178 25.63 13.68 -0.36
N GLY A 179 25.57 14.97 -0.04
CA GLY A 179 24.75 15.95 -0.77
C GLY A 179 24.00 16.91 0.15
N SER A 180 23.10 17.72 -0.43
CA SER A 180 22.23 18.59 0.37
C SER A 180 21.36 17.75 1.33
N SER A 181 20.99 18.33 2.49
CA SER A 181 20.14 17.63 3.48
C SER A 181 18.85 17.09 2.84
N ARG A 182 18.26 17.85 1.91
CA ARG A 182 17.06 17.44 1.17
C ARG A 182 17.32 16.26 0.23
N GLU A 183 18.38 16.32 -0.57
CA GLU A 183 18.70 15.26 -1.54
C GLU A 183 19.03 13.93 -0.83
N ARG A 184 19.79 14.00 0.26
CA ARG A 184 20.09 12.83 1.10
C ARG A 184 18.82 12.14 1.58
N ARG A 185 17.84 12.93 2.02
CA ARG A 185 16.55 12.42 2.50
C ARG A 185 15.72 11.81 1.39
N LEU A 186 15.60 12.47 0.24
CA LEU A 186 14.85 11.93 -0.91
C LEU A 186 15.46 10.61 -1.41
N ARG A 187 16.79 10.50 -1.49
CA ARG A 187 17.47 9.25 -1.86
C ARG A 187 17.25 8.12 -0.85
N THR A 188 17.33 8.44 0.44
CA THR A 188 17.11 7.44 1.51
C THR A 188 15.65 6.97 1.53
N LEU A 189 14.71 7.90 1.34
CA LEU A 189 13.29 7.59 1.26
C LEU A 189 12.98 6.74 0.01
N HIS A 190 13.58 7.06 -1.14
CA HIS A 190 13.48 6.24 -2.34
C HIS A 190 13.91 4.79 -2.08
N SER A 191 15.05 4.60 -1.39
CA SER A 191 15.53 3.27 -1.01
C SER A 191 14.57 2.53 -0.09
N LEU A 192 14.00 3.19 0.92
CA LEU A 192 13.03 2.60 1.85
C LEU A 192 11.77 2.14 1.11
N LEU A 193 11.22 3.01 0.25
CA LEU A 193 9.99 2.74 -0.51
C LEU A 193 10.21 1.72 -1.64
N SER A 194 11.47 1.41 -1.97
CA SER A 194 11.82 0.37 -2.92
C SER A 194 12.04 -1.00 -2.25
N LEU A 195 11.92 -1.11 -0.93
CA LEU A 195 12.04 -2.40 -0.24
C LEU A 195 10.89 -3.36 -0.62
N PRO A 196 11.13 -4.69 -0.62
CA PRO A 196 10.07 -5.69 -0.79
C PRO A 196 8.93 -5.53 0.21
N GLU A 197 9.25 -5.21 1.46
CA GLU A 197 8.27 -4.99 2.54
C GLU A 197 7.31 -3.84 2.22
N TYR A 198 7.77 -2.81 1.51
CA TYR A 198 6.91 -1.70 1.10
C TYR A 198 5.97 -2.07 -0.05
N GLN A 199 6.26 -3.12 -0.82
CA GLN A 199 5.34 -3.57 -1.87
C GLN A 199 4.13 -4.33 -1.30
N LEU A 200 4.10 -4.56 0.01
CA LEU A 200 3.11 -5.35 0.70
C LEU A 200 2.27 -4.49 1.65
N MET A 201 1.00 -4.84 1.84
CA MET A 201 0.06 -4.29 2.83
C MET A 201 -0.21 -5.34 3.91
#